data_AF-A0A7W5AN89-F1
#
_entry.id   AF-A0A7W5AN89-F1
#
_cell.length_a   1.000
_cell.length_b   1.000
_cell.length_c   1.000
_cell.angle_alpha   90.00
_cell.angle_beta   90.00
_cell.angle_gamma   90.00
#
_symmetry.space_group_name_H-M   'P 1'
#
loop_
_entity.id
_entity.type
_entity.pdbx_description
1 polymer ?
#
loop_
_entity_poly.entity_id
_entity_poly.type
_entity_poly.pdbx_seq_one_letter_code
_entity_poly.pdbx_strand_id
1 'polypeptide(L)'
;MAFPPSLITRAVYGRFLAYPEGVPAKGSVAFKSTELLQGPADGAFVAPIDAKVPLDEGEFVVLLPATDDPDWTPAGWTYTVTVTVNGKTFKAPLELPVSGPAEVDLAAVLNLGAAPGPATFYIPAAAKGAPGGVAELGEDGTLLRSQLPDITAGSVDWDSVAGKPTSFPPIEHTHLWGEVAGLGAELSAKADAGSVSTSLAAKADLVGGVIPTSQIPAIATTEFLGTVASQSAMLALSGQAGDFAIRSDRGSTWVIAGATPSQLSSWVELPSPTAPVTSVNSQTGVIVLGKGDVGLGNADNTPDISKPISAATQSALNAKADAATLANYATSSSVTSGLSGKADSNHTHAAAQVTGLSAVATSGSYNDLSDKPSGLSSPSVFTPADHGLLAWNFDPIMTTGGVVAVGGTLYVMRIQLASPATISNILMYVTAAGATLTANQCWAGLYDSAGNLLSATAQQATNWQTTGLKTMALAAPQSVPAGTCYVGVYGTGTTLPQFTRGSNVVAAALNANLTSPAYRWATANTGLTTALPSTLGSRAQTSNSYWVALS
;
A
#
# COMPACT_ATOMS: atom_id res chain seq x y z
N MET A 1 -40.49 -35.07 -0.08
CA MET A 1 -40.43 -36.02 1.04
C MET A 1 -41.81 -36.63 1.15
N ALA A 2 -41.95 -37.96 1.10
CA ALA A 2 -43.27 -38.58 1.20
C ALA A 2 -43.64 -38.67 2.68
N PHE A 3 -44.68 -37.96 3.10
CA PHE A 3 -45.17 -38.02 4.48
C PHE A 3 -45.87 -39.36 4.73
N PRO A 4 -45.91 -39.85 5.99
CA PRO A 4 -46.66 -41.05 6.33
C PRO A 4 -48.12 -40.93 5.87
N PRO A 5 -48.75 -41.98 5.31
CA PRO A 5 -50.11 -41.90 4.75
C PRO A 5 -51.18 -41.47 5.75
N SER A 6 -50.93 -41.69 7.05
CA SER A 6 -51.82 -41.29 8.14
C SER A 6 -51.71 -39.81 8.53
N LEU A 7 -50.72 -39.07 8.03
CA LEU A 7 -50.60 -37.64 8.29
C LEU A 7 -51.34 -36.88 7.19
N ILE A 8 -52.37 -36.14 7.57
CA ILE A 8 -53.16 -35.35 6.62
C ILE A 8 -52.29 -34.21 6.12
N THR A 9 -52.18 -34.09 4.80
CA THR A 9 -51.41 -33.05 4.13
C THR A 9 -52.30 -32.16 3.26
N ARG A 10 -51.82 -30.95 3.00
CA ARG A 10 -52.44 -29.89 2.22
C ARG A 10 -51.45 -29.40 1.18
N ALA A 11 -51.90 -29.25 -0.07
CA ALA A 11 -51.07 -28.70 -1.13
C ALA A 11 -51.12 -27.17 -1.04
N VAL A 12 -50.04 -26.56 -0.59
CA VAL A 12 -49.92 -25.10 -0.57
C VAL A 12 -49.27 -24.64 -1.85
N TYR A 13 -49.92 -23.74 -2.57
CA TYR A 13 -49.41 -23.18 -3.80
C TYR A 13 -49.51 -21.66 -3.81
N GLY A 14 -48.80 -21.03 -4.73
CA GLY A 14 -48.93 -19.60 -4.93
C GLY A 14 -48.02 -19.09 -6.04
N ARG A 15 -48.30 -17.87 -6.49
CA ARG A 15 -47.52 -17.19 -7.51
C ARG A 15 -47.00 -15.85 -7.01
N PHE A 16 -45.71 -15.61 -7.22
CA PHE A 16 -45.07 -14.34 -6.94
C PHE A 16 -44.58 -13.66 -8.23
N LEU A 17 -44.92 -12.39 -8.36
CA LEU A 17 -44.51 -11.51 -9.46
C LEU A 17 -43.62 -10.38 -8.93
N ALA A 18 -42.69 -9.89 -9.74
CA ALA A 18 -41.80 -8.79 -9.39
C ALA A 18 -42.37 -7.42 -9.83
N TYR A 19 -42.27 -6.41 -8.97
CA TYR A 19 -42.60 -5.01 -9.29
C TYR A 19 -41.40 -4.30 -9.95
N PRO A 20 -41.59 -3.38 -10.93
CA PRO A 20 -42.87 -2.81 -11.42
C PRO A 20 -43.55 -3.57 -12.57
N GLU A 21 -42.89 -4.54 -13.19
CA GLU A 21 -43.30 -5.02 -14.53
C GLU A 21 -44.17 -6.29 -14.51
N GLY A 22 -44.55 -6.81 -13.34
CA GLY A 22 -45.46 -7.95 -13.21
C GLY A 22 -44.90 -9.28 -13.74
N VAL A 23 -43.60 -9.34 -14.02
CA VAL A 23 -42.92 -10.54 -14.53
C VAL A 23 -42.75 -11.59 -13.42
N PRO A 24 -42.70 -12.88 -13.76
CA PRO A 24 -42.59 -13.92 -12.74
C PRO A 24 -41.31 -13.80 -11.92
N ALA A 25 -41.45 -13.89 -10.61
CA ALA A 25 -40.37 -13.52 -9.71
C ALA A 25 -39.41 -14.70 -9.46
N LYS A 26 -38.11 -14.42 -9.38
CA LYS A 26 -37.10 -15.44 -9.06
C LYS A 26 -36.86 -15.47 -7.56
N GLY A 27 -36.89 -16.65 -6.96
CA GLY A 27 -36.80 -16.78 -5.52
C GLY A 27 -37.09 -18.18 -5.00
N SER A 28 -37.41 -18.26 -3.70
CA SER A 28 -37.85 -19.49 -3.06
C SER A 28 -38.78 -19.18 -1.90
N VAL A 29 -39.70 -20.09 -1.62
CA VAL A 29 -40.51 -20.08 -0.41
C VAL A 29 -40.03 -21.20 0.51
N ALA A 30 -39.86 -20.89 1.79
CA ALA A 30 -39.52 -21.87 2.81
C ALA A 30 -40.61 -21.93 3.88
N PHE A 31 -41.02 -23.15 4.24
CA PHE A 31 -41.99 -23.42 5.28
C PHE A 31 -41.27 -24.16 6.41
N LYS A 32 -41.23 -23.54 7.60
CA LYS A 32 -40.55 -24.12 8.74
C LYS A 32 -41.49 -24.37 9.91
N SER A 33 -41.47 -25.57 10.48
CA SER A 33 -42.02 -25.85 11.80
C SER A 33 -40.88 -25.98 12.81
N THR A 34 -41.15 -25.66 14.07
CA THR A 34 -40.22 -25.89 15.19
C THR A 34 -40.52 -27.22 15.91
N GLU A 35 -41.74 -27.72 15.75
CA GLU A 35 -42.24 -28.89 16.47
C GLU A 35 -41.92 -30.20 15.73
N LEU A 36 -41.57 -31.22 16.50
CA LEU A 36 -41.44 -32.61 16.04
C LEU A 36 -42.80 -33.30 16.22
N LEU A 37 -43.36 -33.85 15.14
CA LEU A 37 -44.70 -34.43 15.16
C LEU A 37 -44.61 -35.93 15.44
N GLN A 38 -45.44 -36.42 16.35
CA GLN A 38 -45.56 -37.84 16.68
C GLN A 38 -46.93 -38.38 16.28
N GLY A 39 -46.93 -39.47 15.50
CA GLY A 39 -48.16 -40.07 14.95
C GLY A 39 -48.71 -41.19 15.82
N PRO A 40 -50.02 -41.49 15.73
CA PRO A 40 -50.68 -42.41 16.64
C PRO A 40 -50.51 -43.87 16.18
N ALA A 41 -50.40 -44.76 17.18
CA ALA A 41 -50.35 -46.22 17.10
C ALA A 41 -49.09 -46.90 16.49
N ASP A 42 -48.35 -46.29 15.55
CA ASP A 42 -47.14 -46.92 14.95
C ASP A 42 -45.81 -46.25 15.35
N GLY A 43 -45.84 -45.21 16.20
CA GLY A 43 -44.64 -44.58 16.78
C GLY A 43 -43.77 -43.79 15.79
N ALA A 44 -44.33 -43.42 14.63
CA ALA A 44 -43.61 -42.63 13.63
C ALA A 44 -43.39 -41.19 14.10
N PHE A 45 -42.17 -40.69 13.92
CA PHE A 45 -41.81 -39.30 14.18
C PHE A 45 -41.49 -38.59 12.88
N VAL A 46 -42.11 -37.42 12.69
CA VAL A 46 -41.75 -36.49 11.62
C VAL A 46 -40.95 -35.37 12.27
N ALA A 47 -39.66 -35.32 11.92
CA ALA A 47 -38.79 -34.25 12.37
C ALA A 47 -39.33 -32.87 11.93
N PRO A 48 -38.97 -31.78 12.65
CA PRO A 48 -39.41 -30.44 12.29
C PRO A 48 -39.15 -30.13 10.82
N ILE A 49 -40.17 -29.58 10.17
CA ILE A 49 -40.24 -29.48 8.73
C ILE A 49 -39.45 -28.24 8.31
N ASP A 50 -38.58 -28.38 7.31
CA ASP A 50 -37.88 -27.28 6.65
C ASP A 50 -38.00 -27.47 5.14
N ALA A 51 -39.19 -27.23 4.62
CA ALA A 51 -39.50 -27.41 3.21
C ALA A 51 -39.20 -26.12 2.46
N LYS A 52 -38.09 -26.09 1.73
CA LYS A 52 -37.72 -24.97 0.85
C LYS A 52 -37.92 -25.34 -0.61
N VAL A 53 -38.78 -24.59 -1.29
CA VAL A 53 -39.13 -24.81 -2.69
C VAL A 53 -38.75 -23.57 -3.51
N PRO A 54 -37.93 -23.70 -4.57
CA PRO A 54 -37.64 -22.60 -5.47
C PRO A 54 -38.89 -22.23 -6.27
N LEU A 55 -39.00 -20.96 -6.66
CA LEU A 55 -40.03 -20.51 -7.59
C LEU A 55 -39.64 -20.91 -9.01
N ASP A 56 -40.52 -21.63 -9.70
CA ASP A 56 -40.39 -21.95 -11.12
C ASP A 56 -41.37 -21.07 -11.90
N GLU A 57 -40.85 -20.21 -12.77
CA GLU A 57 -41.61 -19.12 -13.41
C GLU A 57 -42.54 -18.38 -12.43
N GLY A 58 -42.03 -18.07 -11.23
CA GLY A 58 -42.76 -17.33 -10.18
C GLY A 58 -43.78 -18.16 -9.40
N GLU A 59 -44.06 -19.40 -9.77
CA GLU A 59 -45.01 -20.28 -9.10
C GLU A 59 -44.31 -21.33 -8.22
N PHE A 60 -45.02 -21.82 -7.22
CA PHE A 60 -44.62 -23.01 -6.46
C PHE A 60 -45.85 -23.79 -6.00
N VAL A 61 -45.65 -25.09 -5.79
CA VAL A 61 -46.59 -25.96 -5.11
C VAL A 61 -45.79 -26.85 -4.16
N VAL A 62 -46.26 -27.00 -2.93
CA VAL A 62 -45.64 -27.87 -1.93
C VAL A 62 -46.71 -28.57 -1.10
N LEU A 63 -46.55 -29.87 -0.89
CA LEU A 63 -47.41 -30.62 0.02
C LEU A 63 -46.87 -30.46 1.45
N LEU A 64 -47.70 -30.02 2.39
CA LEU A 64 -47.33 -29.78 3.78
C LEU A 64 -48.35 -30.43 4.73
N PRO A 65 -47.92 -31.00 5.86
CA PRO A 65 -48.82 -31.44 6.93
C PRO A 65 -49.78 -30.35 7.40
N ALA A 66 -51.02 -30.77 7.70
CA ALA A 66 -51.98 -29.92 8.36
C ALA A 66 -51.55 -29.65 9.80
N THR A 67 -51.84 -28.44 10.28
CA THR A 67 -51.30 -27.95 11.55
C THR A 67 -52.07 -28.40 12.79
N ASP A 68 -53.28 -28.92 12.62
CA ASP A 68 -54.20 -29.34 13.69
C ASP A 68 -54.73 -30.76 13.47
N ASP A 69 -53.96 -31.62 12.80
CA ASP A 69 -54.33 -33.02 12.61
C ASP A 69 -54.60 -33.68 13.98
N PRO A 70 -55.86 -34.07 14.28
CA PRO A 70 -56.26 -34.47 15.63
C PRO A 70 -55.57 -35.76 16.09
N ASP A 71 -55.04 -36.53 15.13
CA ASP A 71 -54.39 -37.81 15.35
C ASP A 71 -52.90 -37.63 15.69
N TRP A 72 -52.30 -36.47 15.39
CA TRP A 72 -50.87 -36.20 15.60
C TRP A 72 -50.63 -35.16 16.69
N THR A 73 -49.55 -35.32 17.47
CA THR A 73 -49.22 -34.44 18.60
C THR A 73 -47.88 -33.72 18.39
N PRO A 74 -47.76 -32.40 18.70
CA PRO A 74 -48.85 -31.50 19.15
C PRO A 74 -49.79 -31.10 18.00
N ALA A 75 -51.06 -30.78 18.32
CA ALA A 75 -52.02 -30.20 17.39
C ALA A 75 -52.12 -28.67 17.59
N GLY A 76 -52.46 -27.93 16.53
CA GLY A 76 -52.66 -26.47 16.57
C GLY A 76 -51.37 -25.65 16.54
N TRP A 77 -50.28 -26.18 15.97
CA TRP A 77 -49.02 -25.45 15.79
C TRP A 77 -49.07 -24.57 14.53
N THR A 78 -48.02 -23.78 14.28
CA THR A 78 -47.98 -22.88 13.12
C THR A 78 -46.67 -23.02 12.35
N TYR A 79 -46.73 -22.85 11.03
CA TYR A 79 -45.52 -22.70 10.22
C TYR A 79 -45.04 -21.25 10.25
N THR A 80 -43.72 -21.06 10.24
CA THR A 80 -43.14 -19.80 9.78
C THR A 80 -42.85 -19.90 8.28
N VAL A 81 -43.59 -19.15 7.48
CA VAL A 81 -43.37 -19.05 6.04
C VAL A 81 -42.39 -17.92 5.78
N THR A 82 -41.31 -18.23 5.09
CA THR A 82 -40.31 -17.25 4.64
C THR A 82 -40.29 -17.21 3.12
N VAL A 83 -40.83 -16.14 2.55
CA VAL A 83 -40.81 -15.88 1.10
C VAL A 83 -39.59 -15.02 0.80
N THR A 84 -38.66 -15.53 -0.02
CA THR A 84 -37.51 -14.74 -0.49
C THR A 84 -37.55 -14.60 -1.99
N VAL A 85 -37.74 -13.37 -2.46
CA VAL A 85 -37.91 -13.04 -3.88
C VAL A 85 -37.05 -11.84 -4.23
N ASN A 86 -36.24 -11.96 -5.29
CA ASN A 86 -35.34 -10.90 -5.79
C ASN A 86 -34.52 -10.21 -4.67
N GLY A 87 -33.99 -11.00 -3.73
CA GLY A 87 -33.13 -10.53 -2.63
C GLY A 87 -33.85 -9.93 -1.42
N LYS A 88 -35.18 -9.82 -1.43
CA LYS A 88 -35.99 -9.38 -0.28
C LYS A 88 -36.67 -10.56 0.38
N THR A 89 -36.75 -10.55 1.70
CA THR A 89 -37.34 -11.63 2.49
C THR A 89 -38.49 -11.12 3.36
N PHE A 90 -39.62 -11.82 3.29
CA PHE A 90 -40.79 -11.60 4.13
C PHE A 90 -41.08 -12.85 4.94
N LYS A 91 -41.53 -12.67 6.18
CA LYS A 91 -41.88 -13.76 7.09
C LYS A 91 -43.28 -13.55 7.66
N ALA A 92 -44.09 -14.60 7.66
CA ALA A 92 -45.40 -14.60 8.29
C ALA A 92 -45.71 -15.98 8.88
N PRO A 93 -46.54 -16.06 9.94
CA PRO A 93 -47.07 -17.33 10.39
C PRO A 93 -48.11 -17.87 9.40
N LEU A 94 -48.26 -19.19 9.31
CA LEU A 94 -49.28 -19.87 8.53
C LEU A 94 -49.86 -21.04 9.31
N GLU A 95 -51.19 -21.06 9.40
CA GLU A 95 -51.99 -22.19 9.89
C GLU A 95 -52.62 -22.91 8.69
N LEU A 96 -52.58 -24.25 8.70
CA LEU A 96 -53.14 -25.10 7.66
C LEU A 96 -54.08 -26.12 8.32
N PRO A 97 -55.30 -25.71 8.72
CA PRO A 97 -56.18 -26.62 9.43
C PRO A 97 -56.70 -27.75 8.53
N VAL A 98 -56.90 -28.94 9.10
CA VAL A 98 -57.50 -30.11 8.44
C VAL A 98 -58.92 -29.79 7.97
N SER A 99 -59.66 -28.93 8.68
CA SER A 99 -60.99 -28.49 8.25
C SER A 99 -60.99 -27.60 6.98
N GLY A 100 -59.82 -27.08 6.59
CA GLY A 100 -59.64 -26.28 5.39
C GLY A 100 -59.58 -27.08 4.08
N PRO A 101 -59.61 -26.39 2.92
CA PRO A 101 -59.56 -27.03 1.60
C PRO A 101 -58.25 -27.79 1.40
N ALA A 102 -58.30 -28.89 0.63
CA ALA A 102 -57.13 -29.74 0.39
C ALA A 102 -55.98 -29.03 -0.34
N GLU A 103 -56.31 -28.07 -1.21
CA GLU A 103 -55.37 -27.16 -1.85
C GLU A 103 -55.57 -25.75 -1.28
N VAL A 104 -54.47 -25.11 -0.89
CA VAL A 104 -54.46 -23.83 -0.19
C VAL A 104 -53.61 -22.84 -0.99
N ASP A 105 -54.26 -21.80 -1.52
CA ASP A 105 -53.54 -20.68 -2.11
C ASP A 105 -52.91 -19.85 -0.97
N LEU A 106 -51.59 -19.78 -0.96
CA LEU A 106 -50.81 -19.05 0.03
C LEU A 106 -51.26 -17.58 0.13
N ALA A 107 -51.66 -16.94 -0.98
CA ALA A 107 -52.12 -15.55 -0.97
C ALA A 107 -53.46 -15.34 -0.26
N ALA A 108 -54.33 -16.36 -0.22
CA ALA A 108 -55.64 -16.29 0.43
C ALA A 108 -55.54 -16.42 1.96
N VAL A 109 -54.46 -17.05 2.45
CA VAL A 109 -54.26 -17.34 3.88
C VAL A 109 -53.19 -16.46 4.54
N LEU A 110 -52.23 -15.92 3.78
CA LEU A 110 -51.30 -14.92 4.29
C LEU A 110 -51.97 -13.53 4.30
N ASN A 111 -52.35 -13.06 5.48
CA ASN A 111 -52.83 -11.69 5.65
C ASN A 111 -51.64 -10.71 5.83
N LEU A 112 -50.98 -10.37 4.72
CA LEU A 112 -49.88 -9.39 4.69
C LEU A 112 -50.46 -7.98 4.79
N GLY A 113 -50.66 -7.48 6.02
CA GLY A 113 -51.16 -6.13 6.30
C GLY A 113 -50.44 -5.03 5.51
N ALA A 114 -51.22 -4.15 4.88
CA ALA A 114 -50.80 -3.26 3.79
C ALA A 114 -49.84 -2.11 4.17
N ALA A 115 -49.00 -1.71 3.20
CA ALA A 115 -48.37 -0.39 3.11
C ALA A 115 -48.85 0.33 1.80
N PRO A 116 -48.74 1.67 1.68
CA PRO A 116 -49.78 2.54 1.11
C PRO A 116 -49.87 2.61 -0.43
N GLY A 117 -51.11 2.44 -0.95
CA GLY A 117 -51.77 3.03 -2.15
C GLY A 117 -51.17 2.88 -3.57
N PRO A 118 -51.94 3.13 -4.67
CA PRO A 118 -53.41 3.24 -4.87
C PRO A 118 -54.01 2.37 -6.02
N ALA A 119 -55.34 2.17 -5.96
CA ALA A 119 -56.36 2.16 -7.05
C ALA A 119 -56.27 1.16 -8.24
N THR A 120 -57.33 0.57 -8.83
CA THR A 120 -58.74 0.17 -8.55
C THR A 120 -59.26 -0.42 -9.89
N PHE A 121 -60.20 -1.37 -9.91
CA PHE A 121 -61.05 -1.66 -11.10
C PHE A 121 -62.51 -2.03 -10.70
N TYR A 122 -63.45 -1.69 -11.59
CA TYR A 122 -64.87 -1.27 -11.44
C TYR A 122 -65.98 -2.29 -11.05
N ILE A 123 -67.16 -1.77 -10.64
CA ILE A 123 -68.46 -2.46 -10.45
C ILE A 123 -69.52 -1.95 -11.49
N PRO A 124 -70.41 -2.79 -12.06
CA PRO A 124 -71.44 -2.40 -13.03
C PRO A 124 -72.60 -1.55 -12.45
N ALA A 125 -73.06 -0.54 -13.21
CA ALA A 125 -74.08 0.44 -12.78
C ALA A 125 -75.47 -0.14 -12.44
N ALA A 126 -75.81 -1.34 -12.90
CA ALA A 126 -77.11 -1.97 -12.63
C ALA A 126 -77.26 -2.52 -11.19
N ALA A 127 -76.16 -2.64 -10.44
CA ALA A 127 -76.19 -3.06 -9.03
C ALA A 127 -76.50 -1.90 -8.07
N LYS A 128 -76.72 -0.67 -8.57
CA LYS A 128 -76.92 0.53 -7.76
C LYS A 128 -78.35 0.62 -7.19
N GLY A 129 -78.49 0.67 -5.87
CA GLY A 129 -79.72 1.02 -5.16
C GLY A 129 -80.78 -0.08 -4.93
N ALA A 130 -80.50 -1.36 -5.25
CA ALA A 130 -81.39 -2.49 -4.99
C ALA A 130 -81.03 -3.24 -3.68
N PRO A 131 -81.97 -3.94 -3.01
CA PRO A 131 -81.67 -4.76 -1.84
C PRO A 131 -80.58 -5.81 -2.15
N GLY A 132 -79.42 -5.71 -1.48
CA GLY A 132 -78.25 -6.56 -1.71
C GLY A 132 -77.27 -6.09 -2.81
N GLY A 133 -77.52 -4.93 -3.44
CA GLY A 133 -76.58 -4.26 -4.37
C GLY A 133 -75.69 -3.20 -3.69
N VAL A 134 -74.96 -2.41 -4.48
CA VAL A 134 -74.20 -1.25 -3.98
C VAL A 134 -75.14 -0.07 -3.75
N ALA A 135 -75.04 0.57 -2.58
CA ALA A 135 -75.96 1.63 -2.18
C ALA A 135 -75.76 2.92 -3.00
N GLU A 136 -76.82 3.72 -3.09
CA GLU A 136 -76.76 5.02 -3.76
C GLU A 136 -76.42 6.10 -2.72
N LEU A 137 -75.41 6.91 -3.04
CA LEU A 137 -75.02 8.04 -2.20
C LEU A 137 -75.75 9.30 -2.68
N GLY A 138 -76.18 10.12 -1.73
CA GLY A 138 -76.65 11.48 -2.01
C GLY A 138 -75.51 12.39 -2.51
N GLU A 139 -75.82 13.63 -2.90
CA GLU A 139 -74.82 14.61 -3.34
C GLU A 139 -73.76 14.92 -2.27
N ASP A 140 -74.07 14.64 -1.01
CA ASP A 140 -73.16 14.78 0.14
C ASP A 140 -72.32 13.53 0.43
N GLY A 141 -72.47 12.47 -0.37
CA GLY A 141 -71.71 11.23 -0.23
C GLY A 141 -72.20 10.31 0.88
N THR A 142 -73.38 10.53 1.45
CA THR A 142 -73.97 9.66 2.49
C THR A 142 -75.02 8.71 1.92
N LEU A 143 -75.27 7.58 2.61
CA LEU A 143 -76.34 6.64 2.26
C LEU A 143 -77.69 7.33 2.42
N LEU A 144 -78.54 7.26 1.39
CA LEU A 144 -79.86 7.87 1.44
C LEU A 144 -80.68 7.28 2.60
N ARG A 145 -81.31 8.14 3.41
CA ARG A 145 -82.03 7.75 4.64
C ARG A 145 -83.16 6.74 4.40
N SER A 146 -83.69 6.68 3.19
CA SER A 146 -84.69 5.69 2.73
C SER A 146 -84.15 4.27 2.58
N GLN A 147 -82.83 4.08 2.62
CA GLN A 147 -82.15 2.78 2.50
C GLN A 147 -81.65 2.25 3.86
N LEU A 148 -81.90 2.96 4.97
CA LEU A 148 -81.53 2.54 6.32
C LEU A 148 -82.72 1.88 7.04
N PRO A 149 -82.53 0.83 7.85
CA PRO A 149 -83.59 0.24 8.66
C PRO A 149 -84.02 1.17 9.81
N ASP A 150 -85.31 1.27 10.09
CA ASP A 150 -85.83 2.02 11.24
C ASP A 150 -85.45 1.32 12.57
N ILE A 151 -84.66 1.99 13.42
CA ILE A 151 -84.25 1.46 14.73
C ILE A 151 -85.22 1.97 15.81
N THR A 152 -86.11 1.09 16.28
CA THR A 152 -86.96 1.31 17.45
C THR A 152 -86.14 1.12 18.73
N ALA A 153 -85.94 2.20 19.49
CA ALA A 153 -85.08 2.21 20.69
C ALA A 153 -85.69 1.42 21.86
N GLY A 154 -85.08 0.27 22.18
CA GLY A 154 -85.15 -0.35 23.52
C GLY A 154 -83.90 0.00 24.32
N SER A 155 -84.06 0.50 25.54
CA SER A 155 -82.96 0.88 26.45
C SER A 155 -82.06 -0.32 26.75
N VAL A 156 -80.78 -0.21 26.40
CA VAL A 156 -79.72 -1.16 26.81
C VAL A 156 -79.06 -0.67 28.10
N ASP A 157 -78.90 -1.57 29.07
CA ASP A 157 -78.24 -1.28 30.34
C ASP A 157 -76.76 -0.98 30.13
N TRP A 158 -76.24 0.06 30.76
CA TRP A 158 -74.91 0.60 30.47
C TRP A 158 -73.81 -0.43 30.72
N ASP A 159 -74.00 -1.34 31.67
CA ASP A 159 -73.04 -2.41 31.98
C ASP A 159 -73.01 -3.56 30.96
N SER A 160 -74.01 -3.64 30.09
CA SER A 160 -74.03 -4.59 28.97
C SER A 160 -73.25 -4.12 27.74
N VAL A 161 -72.77 -2.86 27.73
CA VAL A 161 -72.01 -2.29 26.62
C VAL A 161 -70.51 -2.56 26.81
N ALA A 162 -70.00 -3.60 26.13
CA ALA A 162 -68.58 -3.90 26.10
C ALA A 162 -67.81 -2.88 25.23
N GLY A 163 -66.61 -2.47 25.66
CA GLY A 163 -65.78 -1.48 24.96
C GLY A 163 -66.12 -0.01 25.25
N LYS A 164 -66.96 0.26 26.26
CA LYS A 164 -67.29 1.63 26.68
C LYS A 164 -66.08 2.38 27.28
N PRO A 165 -65.90 3.69 27.01
CA PRO A 165 -64.81 4.46 27.59
C PRO A 165 -64.86 4.45 29.12
N THR A 166 -63.72 4.17 29.77
CA THR A 166 -63.60 4.18 31.24
C THR A 166 -63.52 5.59 31.82
N SER A 167 -63.51 6.62 30.96
CA SER A 167 -63.59 8.02 31.30
C SER A 167 -64.41 8.75 30.22
N PHE A 168 -65.41 9.51 30.66
CA PHE A 168 -66.06 10.57 29.89
C PHE A 168 -65.51 11.91 30.39
N PRO A 169 -64.35 12.38 29.89
CA PRO A 169 -63.95 13.74 30.18
C PRO A 169 -64.98 14.67 29.50
N PRO A 170 -65.69 15.54 30.24
CA PRO A 170 -66.68 16.41 29.62
C PRO A 170 -66.00 17.30 28.57
N ILE A 171 -66.50 17.23 27.34
CA ILE A 171 -66.19 18.21 26.30
C ILE A 171 -67.00 19.48 26.60
N GLU A 172 -66.35 20.63 26.51
CA GLU A 172 -67.04 21.92 26.62
C GLU A 172 -68.19 21.97 25.61
N HIS A 173 -69.35 22.33 26.11
CA HIS A 173 -70.52 22.65 25.32
C HIS A 173 -71.19 23.87 25.95
N THR A 174 -72.02 24.54 25.18
CA THR A 174 -72.66 25.79 25.58
C THR A 174 -74.13 25.56 25.89
N HIS A 175 -74.61 26.15 26.98
CA HIS A 175 -76.04 26.30 27.26
C HIS A 175 -76.47 27.73 26.96
N LEU A 176 -77.67 27.90 26.40
CA LEU A 176 -78.30 29.21 26.34
C LEU A 176 -78.72 29.62 27.76
N TRP A 177 -78.66 30.92 28.05
CA TRP A 177 -78.84 31.45 29.41
C TRP A 177 -80.16 31.00 30.10
N GLY A 178 -81.25 30.88 29.33
CA GLY A 178 -82.55 30.44 29.84
C GLY A 178 -82.66 28.94 30.15
N GLU A 179 -81.69 28.13 29.69
CA GLU A 179 -81.66 26.68 29.89
C GLU A 179 -81.02 26.30 31.23
N VAL A 180 -80.34 27.25 31.90
CA VAL A 180 -79.72 27.05 33.21
C VAL A 180 -80.61 27.68 34.29
N ALA A 181 -81.48 26.87 34.88
CA ALA A 181 -82.40 27.30 35.93
C ALA A 181 -81.65 27.96 37.11
N GLY A 182 -82.08 29.18 37.48
CA GLY A 182 -81.52 29.94 38.62
C GLY A 182 -80.29 30.81 38.30
N LEU A 183 -79.64 30.63 37.14
CA LEU A 183 -78.42 31.38 36.78
C LEU A 183 -78.63 32.89 36.71
N GLY A 184 -79.79 33.35 36.22
CA GLY A 184 -80.12 34.78 36.18
C GLY A 184 -80.22 35.44 37.57
N ALA A 185 -80.71 34.70 38.57
CA ALA A 185 -80.83 35.20 39.95
C ALA A 185 -79.47 35.24 40.65
N GLU A 186 -78.64 34.20 40.49
CA GLU A 186 -77.26 34.14 40.97
C GLU A 186 -76.40 35.28 40.38
N LEU A 187 -76.49 35.51 39.07
CA LEU A 187 -75.69 36.56 38.41
C LEU A 187 -76.12 37.97 38.84
N SER A 188 -77.42 38.19 39.03
CA SER A 188 -77.96 39.46 39.55
C SER A 188 -77.53 39.71 41.00
N ALA A 189 -77.34 38.66 41.81
CA ALA A 189 -76.84 38.76 43.18
C ALA A 189 -75.30 38.94 43.27
N LYS A 190 -74.55 38.57 42.23
CA LYS A 190 -73.09 38.79 42.12
C LYS A 190 -72.71 40.20 41.64
N ALA A 191 -73.65 40.94 41.07
CA ALA A 191 -73.46 42.34 40.71
C ALA A 191 -73.67 43.26 41.94
N ASP A 192 -72.74 43.24 42.90
CA ASP A 192 -72.71 44.22 43.97
C ASP A 192 -72.11 45.54 43.45
N ALA A 193 -72.93 46.33 42.76
CA ALA A 193 -72.59 47.70 42.35
C ALA A 193 -72.25 48.60 43.56
N GLY A 194 -72.65 48.22 44.78
CA GLY A 194 -72.36 48.94 46.02
C GLY A 194 -70.91 48.76 46.50
N SER A 195 -70.39 47.54 46.47
CA SER A 195 -69.00 47.24 46.91
C SER A 195 -67.93 47.77 45.93
N VAL A 196 -68.21 47.73 44.63
CA VAL A 196 -67.31 48.30 43.61
C VAL A 196 -67.32 49.83 43.65
N SER A 197 -68.48 50.47 43.85
CA SER A 197 -68.56 51.94 43.91
C SER A 197 -67.94 52.53 45.16
N THR A 198 -68.07 51.88 46.32
CA THR A 198 -67.41 52.33 47.56
C THR A 198 -65.89 52.16 47.52
N SER A 199 -65.39 51.07 46.92
CA SER A 199 -63.95 50.84 46.75
C SER A 199 -63.32 51.79 45.71
N LEU A 200 -64.07 52.17 44.67
CA LEU A 200 -63.62 53.09 43.62
C LEU A 200 -63.70 54.56 44.04
N ALA A 201 -64.68 54.94 44.88
CA ALA A 201 -64.83 56.30 45.42
C ALA A 201 -63.64 56.76 46.29
N ALA A 202 -62.81 55.82 46.78
CA ALA A 202 -61.58 56.11 47.52
C ALA A 202 -60.33 56.22 46.62
N LYS A 203 -60.47 56.06 45.30
CA LYS A 203 -59.40 56.23 44.31
C LYS A 203 -59.51 57.61 43.64
N ALA A 204 -58.43 58.05 43.01
CA ALA A 204 -58.46 59.26 42.20
C ALA A 204 -59.29 59.05 40.92
N ASP A 205 -60.08 60.05 40.55
CA ASP A 205 -60.86 60.09 39.33
C ASP A 205 -59.96 60.20 38.10
N LEU A 206 -60.41 59.61 36.98
CA LEU A 206 -59.78 59.77 35.68
C LEU A 206 -60.68 60.56 34.74
N VAL A 207 -60.14 61.64 34.15
CA VAL A 207 -60.80 62.41 33.09
C VAL A 207 -59.97 62.26 31.82
N GLY A 208 -60.50 61.56 30.81
CA GLY A 208 -59.76 61.32 29.56
C GLY A 208 -58.51 60.43 29.70
N GLY A 209 -58.46 59.58 30.75
CA GLY A 209 -57.33 58.66 30.99
C GLY A 209 -56.20 59.23 31.84
N VAL A 210 -56.34 60.46 32.34
CA VAL A 210 -55.38 61.09 33.26
C VAL A 210 -56.05 61.47 34.58
N ILE A 211 -55.27 61.49 35.67
CA ILE A 211 -55.70 62.01 36.97
C ILE A 211 -55.67 63.55 36.90
N PRO A 212 -56.78 64.26 37.17
CA PRO A 212 -56.79 65.72 37.23
C PRO A 212 -55.77 66.24 38.26
N THR A 213 -55.05 67.30 37.93
CA THR A 213 -54.02 67.90 38.80
C THR A 213 -54.54 68.33 40.17
N SER A 214 -55.83 68.60 40.31
CA SER A 214 -56.51 68.92 41.58
C SER A 214 -56.58 67.75 42.57
N GLN A 215 -56.41 66.51 42.11
CA GLN A 215 -56.44 65.29 42.94
C GLN A 215 -55.04 64.72 43.20
N ILE A 216 -54.00 65.29 42.59
CA ILE A 216 -52.62 64.96 42.91
C ILE A 216 -52.25 65.72 44.19
N PRO A 217 -51.89 65.03 45.30
CA PRO A 217 -51.48 65.72 46.54
C PRO A 217 -50.31 66.66 46.26
N ALA A 218 -50.32 67.85 46.87
CA ALA A 218 -49.22 68.80 46.78
C ALA A 218 -47.96 68.23 47.47
N ILE A 219 -47.17 67.44 46.74
CA ILE A 219 -45.75 67.24 47.03
C ILE A 219 -45.04 68.49 46.51
N ALA A 220 -44.26 69.15 47.36
CA ALA A 220 -43.42 70.29 47.01
C ALA A 220 -42.67 70.00 45.71
N THR A 221 -43.05 70.68 44.63
CA THR A 221 -42.29 70.69 43.38
C THR A 221 -40.92 71.25 43.70
N THR A 222 -39.90 70.42 43.59
CA THR A 222 -38.49 70.81 43.68
C THR A 222 -38.23 71.92 42.67
N GLU A 223 -38.06 73.17 43.12
CA GLU A 223 -37.82 74.30 42.22
C GLU A 223 -36.32 74.55 42.05
N PHE A 224 -35.90 74.83 40.82
CA PHE A 224 -34.54 75.27 40.55
C PHE A 224 -34.44 76.78 40.78
N LEU A 225 -33.73 77.17 41.83
CA LEU A 225 -33.58 78.57 42.27
C LEU A 225 -32.54 79.36 41.46
N GLY A 226 -31.86 78.70 40.50
CA GLY A 226 -30.90 79.33 39.61
C GLY A 226 -29.42 79.01 39.92
N THR A 227 -28.54 79.64 39.15
CA THR A 227 -27.07 79.53 39.32
C THR A 227 -26.54 80.77 40.02
N VAL A 228 -25.77 80.57 41.09
CA VAL A 228 -25.15 81.63 41.90
C VAL A 228 -23.63 81.53 41.84
N ALA A 229 -22.95 82.67 41.95
CA ALA A 229 -21.50 82.77 41.83
C ALA A 229 -20.75 82.73 43.18
N SER A 230 -21.47 82.58 44.30
CA SER A 230 -20.86 82.55 45.64
C SER A 230 -21.82 81.98 46.69
N GLN A 231 -21.27 81.64 47.85
CA GLN A 231 -22.05 81.21 49.01
C GLN A 231 -23.03 82.31 49.48
N SER A 232 -22.61 83.57 49.52
CA SER A 232 -23.48 84.67 49.99
C SER A 232 -24.69 84.85 49.08
N ALA A 233 -24.51 84.71 47.76
CA ALA A 233 -25.61 84.73 46.81
C ALA A 233 -26.55 83.52 46.97
N MET A 234 -26.01 82.33 47.29
CA MET A 234 -26.82 81.14 47.59
C MET A 234 -27.70 81.34 48.84
N LEU A 235 -27.12 81.87 49.93
CA LEU A 235 -27.84 82.12 51.17
C LEU A 235 -28.87 83.26 51.07
N ALA A 236 -28.81 84.07 50.00
CA ALA A 236 -29.82 85.08 49.71
C ALA A 236 -31.05 84.52 48.97
N LEU A 237 -31.00 83.26 48.50
CA LEU A 237 -32.11 82.63 47.81
C LEU A 237 -33.25 82.31 48.79
N SER A 238 -34.48 82.54 48.34
CA SER A 238 -35.70 82.13 49.05
C SER A 238 -36.24 80.87 48.39
N GLY A 239 -36.48 79.83 49.18
CA GLY A 239 -36.97 78.53 48.71
C GLY A 239 -37.39 77.66 49.89
N GLN A 240 -37.94 76.49 49.60
CA GLN A 240 -38.35 75.50 50.60
C GLN A 240 -37.44 74.28 50.58
N ALA A 241 -37.57 73.42 51.59
CA ALA A 241 -36.84 72.16 51.62
C ALA A 241 -37.15 71.33 50.36
N GLY A 242 -36.11 70.91 49.65
CA GLY A 242 -36.18 70.26 48.35
C GLY A 242 -35.57 71.11 47.25
N ASP A 243 -35.76 72.43 47.26
CA ASP A 243 -35.28 73.30 46.18
C ASP A 243 -33.76 73.30 46.05
N PHE A 244 -33.25 73.58 44.85
CA PHE A 244 -31.83 73.47 44.57
C PHE A 244 -31.28 74.64 43.74
N ALA A 245 -29.99 74.92 43.92
CA ALA A 245 -29.25 75.94 43.19
C ALA A 245 -27.88 75.39 42.75
N ILE A 246 -27.28 75.97 41.73
CA ILE A 246 -25.92 75.61 41.29
C ILE A 246 -24.94 76.68 41.77
N ARG A 247 -23.87 76.27 42.44
CA ARG A 247 -22.75 77.15 42.80
C ARG A 247 -21.65 77.06 41.74
N SER A 248 -21.66 78.01 40.81
CA SER A 248 -20.70 78.07 39.70
C SER A 248 -19.24 78.23 40.15
N ASP A 249 -18.98 78.78 41.35
CA ASP A 249 -17.65 78.89 41.95
C ASP A 249 -17.08 77.54 42.41
N ARG A 250 -17.93 76.55 42.67
CA ARG A 250 -17.54 75.19 43.09
C ARG A 250 -17.79 74.12 42.04
N GLY A 251 -18.64 74.40 41.05
CA GLY A 251 -19.10 73.41 40.07
C GLY A 251 -20.00 72.33 40.68
N SER A 252 -20.67 72.63 41.80
CA SER A 252 -21.52 71.68 42.54
C SER A 252 -22.97 72.18 42.67
N THR A 253 -23.90 71.22 42.78
CA THR A 253 -25.31 71.49 43.05
C THR A 253 -25.54 71.48 44.55
N TRP A 254 -26.35 72.41 45.06
CA TRP A 254 -26.68 72.54 46.46
C TRP A 254 -28.19 72.47 46.63
N VAL A 255 -28.65 71.69 47.61
CA VAL A 255 -30.08 71.44 47.89
C VAL A 255 -30.42 71.96 49.28
N ILE A 256 -31.57 72.63 49.41
CA ILE A 256 -32.12 73.05 50.71
C ILE A 256 -32.68 71.81 51.41
N ALA A 257 -32.04 71.35 52.47
CA ALA A 257 -32.50 70.26 53.33
C ALA A 257 -33.11 70.74 54.66
N GLY A 258 -32.77 71.96 55.10
CA GLY A 258 -33.26 72.56 56.33
C GLY A 258 -34.33 73.64 56.14
N ALA A 259 -34.94 74.10 57.22
CA ALA A 259 -36.07 75.04 57.19
C ALA A 259 -35.67 76.52 56.99
N THR A 260 -34.39 76.86 56.96
CA THR A 260 -33.92 78.26 56.93
C THR A 260 -32.84 78.46 55.86
N PRO A 261 -33.21 78.75 54.59
CA PRO A 261 -32.28 78.87 53.47
C PRO A 261 -31.21 79.95 53.62
N SER A 262 -31.42 80.93 54.51
CA SER A 262 -30.41 81.95 54.83
C SER A 262 -29.23 81.43 55.67
N GLN A 263 -29.30 80.19 56.15
CA GLN A 263 -28.24 79.53 56.91
C GLN A 263 -27.59 78.40 56.10
N LEU A 264 -26.26 78.36 56.06
CA LEU A 264 -25.52 77.32 55.31
C LEU A 264 -25.83 75.90 55.79
N SER A 265 -26.14 75.72 57.08
CA SER A 265 -26.52 74.42 57.64
C SER A 265 -27.82 73.86 57.05
N SER A 266 -28.66 74.69 56.45
CA SER A 266 -29.85 74.25 55.73
C SER A 266 -29.54 73.75 54.32
N TRP A 267 -28.31 73.90 53.83
CA TRP A 267 -27.91 73.47 52.49
C TRP A 267 -26.97 72.27 52.54
N VAL A 268 -27.22 71.30 51.66
CA VAL A 268 -26.37 70.13 51.47
C VAL A 268 -25.73 70.22 50.08
N GLU A 269 -24.40 70.08 50.03
CA GLU A 269 -23.65 69.99 48.77
C GLU A 269 -23.83 68.59 48.17
N LEU A 270 -24.23 68.54 46.90
CA LEU A 270 -24.15 67.36 46.04
C LEU A 270 -22.93 67.54 45.12
N PRO A 271 -21.78 66.92 45.46
CA PRO A 271 -20.57 67.07 44.67
C PRO A 271 -20.75 66.44 43.28
N SER A 272 -20.37 67.17 42.24
CA SER A 272 -20.18 66.59 40.89
C SER A 272 -18.70 66.20 40.77
N PRO A 273 -18.34 64.90 40.79
CA PRO A 273 -16.94 64.51 40.72
C PRO A 273 -16.34 64.90 39.37
N THR A 274 -15.13 65.45 39.38
CA THR A 274 -14.35 65.72 38.16
C THR A 274 -14.01 64.40 37.46
N ALA A 275 -14.00 64.39 36.13
CA ALA A 275 -13.64 63.21 35.34
C ALA A 275 -12.28 62.60 35.79
N PRO A 276 -12.12 61.25 35.79
CA PRO A 276 -10.96 60.58 36.35
C PRO A 276 -9.63 60.85 35.62
N VAL A 277 -9.67 61.33 34.37
CA VAL A 277 -8.48 61.74 33.61
C VAL A 277 -8.54 63.23 33.36
N THR A 278 -7.62 63.97 33.99
CA THR A 278 -7.49 65.42 33.87
C THR A 278 -6.34 65.84 32.95
N SER A 279 -5.40 64.94 32.65
CA SER A 279 -4.30 65.16 31.71
C SER A 279 -3.77 63.82 31.16
N VAL A 280 -3.13 63.87 29.99
CA VAL A 280 -2.34 62.75 29.43
C VAL A 280 -0.95 63.29 29.11
N ASN A 281 0.09 62.69 29.70
CA ASN A 281 1.48 63.16 29.58
C ASN A 281 1.63 64.69 29.75
N SER A 282 1.04 65.23 30.83
CA SER A 282 1.04 66.66 31.17
C SER A 282 0.33 67.60 30.17
N GLN A 283 -0.34 67.07 29.15
CA GLN A 283 -1.19 67.87 28.24
C GLN A 283 -2.64 67.92 28.74
N THR A 284 -3.30 69.07 28.55
CA THR A 284 -4.70 69.32 28.89
C THR A 284 -5.45 69.91 27.69
N GLY A 285 -6.78 69.77 27.63
CA GLY A 285 -7.59 70.27 26.50
C GLY A 285 -7.71 69.28 25.33
N VAL A 286 -7.58 69.76 24.09
CA VAL A 286 -7.55 68.89 22.90
C VAL A 286 -6.16 68.25 22.79
N ILE A 287 -6.09 66.94 23.00
CA ILE A 287 -4.83 66.19 23.07
C ILE A 287 -4.55 65.56 21.71
N VAL A 288 -3.44 65.96 21.08
CA VAL A 288 -2.91 65.33 19.86
C VAL A 288 -1.55 64.73 20.22
N LEU A 289 -1.49 63.40 20.37
CA LEU A 289 -0.27 62.71 20.78
C LEU A 289 0.65 62.40 19.59
N GLY A 290 1.92 62.76 19.71
CA GLY A 290 3.00 62.28 18.88
C GLY A 290 3.82 61.19 19.57
N LYS A 291 4.67 60.50 18.80
CA LYS A 291 5.55 59.43 19.31
C LYS A 291 6.47 59.87 20.46
N GLY A 292 6.85 61.15 20.49
CA GLY A 292 7.66 61.73 21.58
C GLY A 292 6.90 61.84 22.91
N ASP A 293 5.58 62.05 22.86
CA ASP A 293 4.73 62.26 24.05
C ASP A 293 4.53 60.98 24.88
N VAL A 294 5.00 59.84 24.38
CA VAL A 294 4.90 58.55 25.09
C VAL A 294 6.28 57.86 25.23
N GLY A 295 7.37 58.62 25.05
CA GLY A 295 8.73 58.09 25.17
C GLY A 295 9.18 57.20 24.00
N LEU A 296 8.49 57.27 22.85
CA LEU A 296 8.73 56.45 21.66
C LEU A 296 9.39 57.25 20.52
N GLY A 297 10.22 58.25 20.85
CA GLY A 297 10.84 59.14 19.84
C GLY A 297 11.65 58.41 18.75
N ASN A 298 12.23 57.26 19.08
CA ASN A 298 13.00 56.40 18.16
C ASN A 298 12.19 55.25 17.56
N ALA A 299 10.91 55.11 17.92
CA ALA A 299 10.06 54.11 17.33
C ALA A 299 9.50 54.64 16.00
N ASP A 300 9.72 53.88 14.93
CA ASP A 300 9.15 54.14 13.62
C ASP A 300 8.16 53.03 13.25
N ASN A 301 7.07 53.39 12.57
CA ASN A 301 6.07 52.44 12.10
C ASN A 301 6.52 51.80 10.78
N THR A 302 7.59 51.03 10.86
CA THR A 302 8.21 50.37 9.71
C THR A 302 7.63 48.96 9.56
N PRO A 303 7.05 48.60 8.39
CA PRO A 303 6.54 47.24 8.16
C PRO A 303 7.69 46.23 8.27
N ASP A 304 7.38 44.98 8.65
CA ASP A 304 8.40 43.97 8.95
C ASP A 304 9.43 43.78 7.83
N ILE A 305 9.01 43.88 6.56
CA ILE A 305 9.87 43.76 5.39
C ILE A 305 10.89 44.91 5.22
N SER A 306 10.61 46.08 5.81
CA SER A 306 11.45 47.28 5.69
C SER A 306 12.29 47.54 6.94
N LYS A 307 12.18 46.69 7.97
CA LYS A 307 13.00 46.80 9.18
C LYS A 307 14.46 46.52 8.82
N PRO A 308 15.41 47.43 9.13
CA PRO A 308 16.82 47.18 8.87
C PRO A 308 17.29 46.02 9.75
N ILE A 309 18.11 45.14 9.18
CA ILE A 309 18.87 44.15 9.97
C ILE A 309 20.17 44.77 10.47
N SER A 310 20.72 44.22 11.56
CA SER A 310 22.01 44.69 12.06
C SER A 310 23.14 44.39 11.06
N ALA A 311 24.20 45.20 11.08
CA ALA A 311 25.39 44.98 10.25
C ALA A 311 26.06 43.61 10.51
N ALA A 312 25.96 43.10 11.74
CA ALA A 312 26.45 41.78 12.11
C ALA A 312 25.62 40.66 11.45
N THR A 313 24.28 40.82 11.44
CA THR A 313 23.37 39.88 10.77
C THR A 313 23.61 39.88 9.27
N GLN A 314 23.76 41.05 8.65
CA GLN A 314 24.05 41.15 7.21
C GLN A 314 25.39 40.49 6.87
N SER A 315 26.44 40.72 7.66
CA SER A 315 27.74 40.07 7.47
C SER A 315 27.66 38.55 7.58
N ALA A 316 26.91 38.03 8.56
CA ALA A 316 26.71 36.59 8.73
C ALA A 316 25.92 35.96 7.59
N LEU A 317 24.92 36.66 7.04
CA LEU A 317 24.16 36.23 5.86
C LEU A 317 25.03 36.23 4.60
N ASN A 318 25.85 37.26 4.40
CA ASN A 318 26.77 37.35 3.27
C ASN A 318 27.84 36.24 3.26
N ALA A 319 28.15 35.66 4.43
CA ALA A 319 29.07 34.53 4.56
C ALA A 319 28.41 33.17 4.27
N LYS A 320 27.07 33.11 4.17
CA LYS A 320 26.38 31.90 3.72
C LYS A 320 26.57 31.75 2.21
N ALA A 321 26.72 30.51 1.75
CA ALA A 321 26.77 30.22 0.32
C ALA A 321 25.48 30.72 -0.35
N ASP A 322 25.62 31.45 -1.46
CA ASP A 322 24.47 31.90 -2.24
C ASP A 322 23.80 30.72 -2.96
N ALA A 323 22.57 30.93 -3.43
CA ALA A 323 21.78 29.89 -4.10
C ALA A 323 22.46 29.36 -5.37
N ALA A 324 23.24 30.19 -6.08
CA ALA A 324 23.97 29.79 -7.28
C ALA A 324 25.16 28.87 -6.95
N THR A 325 25.86 29.17 -5.86
CA THR A 325 26.96 28.37 -5.31
C THR A 325 26.44 27.05 -4.79
N LEU A 326 25.28 27.06 -4.10
CA LEU A 326 24.64 25.84 -3.62
C LEU A 326 24.09 24.99 -4.78
N ALA A 327 23.58 25.59 -5.86
CA ALA A 327 23.14 24.87 -7.05
C ALA A 327 24.29 24.11 -7.77
N ASN A 328 25.53 24.59 -7.60
CA ASN A 328 26.72 23.90 -8.11
C ASN A 328 27.16 22.74 -7.19
N TYR A 329 26.89 22.82 -5.89
CA TYR A 329 27.21 21.77 -4.92
C TYR A 329 26.04 20.77 -4.79
N ALA A 330 26.21 19.59 -5.41
CA ALA A 330 25.33 18.42 -5.32
C ALA A 330 23.93 18.52 -5.96
N THR A 331 23.89 18.77 -7.27
CA THR A 331 22.81 18.20 -8.09
C THR A 331 23.30 16.90 -8.70
N SER A 332 22.40 15.94 -8.99
CA SER A 332 22.76 14.76 -9.78
C SER A 332 23.51 15.19 -11.05
N SER A 333 23.15 16.32 -11.66
CA SER A 333 23.84 16.88 -12.83
C SER A 333 25.30 17.31 -12.62
N SER A 334 25.68 17.88 -11.46
CA SER A 334 27.08 18.26 -11.22
C SER A 334 27.95 17.03 -10.93
N VAL A 335 27.42 16.05 -10.22
CA VAL A 335 28.04 14.73 -10.05
C VAL A 335 28.13 13.99 -11.39
N THR A 336 27.05 13.97 -12.16
CA THR A 336 26.99 13.34 -13.49
C THR A 336 27.96 14.01 -14.46
N SER A 337 28.08 15.33 -14.50
CA SER A 337 29.07 16.02 -15.35
C SER A 337 30.50 15.76 -14.90
N GLY A 338 30.74 15.73 -13.58
CA GLY A 338 32.06 15.44 -13.02
C GLY A 338 32.52 13.99 -13.24
N LEU A 339 31.59 13.03 -13.28
CA LEU A 339 31.85 11.61 -13.55
C LEU A 339 31.78 11.26 -15.04
N SER A 340 31.05 12.04 -15.84
CA SER A 340 30.95 11.86 -17.28
C SER A 340 32.34 12.03 -17.92
N GLY A 341 32.82 10.97 -18.56
CA GLY A 341 34.17 10.92 -19.13
C GLY A 341 35.29 10.64 -18.12
N LYS A 342 34.98 10.35 -16.85
CA LYS A 342 35.96 9.83 -15.86
C LYS A 342 35.97 8.30 -15.76
N ALA A 343 34.98 7.64 -16.36
CA ALA A 343 35.06 6.23 -16.70
C ALA A 343 35.07 6.15 -18.23
N ASP A 344 36.21 5.76 -18.82
CA ASP A 344 36.24 5.45 -20.25
C ASP A 344 35.23 4.34 -20.51
N SER A 345 34.39 4.52 -21.55
CA SER A 345 33.43 3.51 -22.00
C SER A 345 34.09 2.18 -22.36
N ASN A 346 35.41 2.19 -22.56
CA ASN A 346 36.28 1.03 -22.58
C ASN A 346 37.59 1.37 -21.86
N HIS A 347 37.79 0.86 -20.65
CA HIS A 347 39.11 0.81 -20.01
C HIS A 347 39.47 -0.64 -19.66
N THR A 348 40.77 -0.91 -19.55
CA THR A 348 41.30 -2.22 -19.18
C THR A 348 42.04 -2.11 -17.86
N HIS A 349 41.73 -3.01 -16.92
CA HIS A 349 42.53 -3.22 -15.73
C HIS A 349 43.58 -4.30 -16.00
N ALA A 350 44.81 -4.07 -15.56
CA ALA A 350 45.75 -5.18 -15.38
C ALA A 350 45.21 -6.10 -14.28
N ALA A 351 45.41 -7.42 -14.40
CA ALA A 351 44.85 -8.39 -13.45
C ALA A 351 45.27 -8.12 -11.98
N ALA A 352 46.46 -7.56 -11.76
CA ALA A 352 46.95 -7.16 -10.44
C ALA A 352 46.17 -6.02 -9.78
N GLN A 353 45.41 -5.23 -10.56
CA GLN A 353 44.63 -4.10 -10.08
C GLN A 353 43.22 -4.50 -9.58
N VAL A 354 42.85 -5.77 -9.73
CA VAL A 354 41.53 -6.29 -9.36
C VAL A 354 41.66 -7.21 -8.14
N THR A 355 41.25 -6.73 -6.97
CA THR A 355 41.23 -7.51 -5.73
C THR A 355 40.07 -8.52 -5.72
N GLY A 356 40.32 -9.75 -5.28
CA GLY A 356 39.32 -10.83 -5.28
C GLY A 356 39.23 -11.62 -6.59
N LEU A 357 40.11 -11.31 -7.54
CA LEU A 357 40.28 -12.15 -8.74
C LEU A 357 40.80 -13.53 -8.32
N SER A 358 40.07 -14.58 -8.66
CA SER A 358 40.45 -15.96 -8.35
C SER A 358 41.76 -16.32 -9.07
N ALA A 359 42.60 -17.15 -8.45
CA ALA A 359 43.93 -17.52 -8.96
C ALA A 359 43.91 -18.03 -10.42
N VAL A 360 42.79 -18.61 -10.84
CA VAL A 360 42.54 -19.07 -12.22
C VAL A 360 42.64 -18.00 -13.30
N ALA A 361 42.33 -16.74 -12.98
CA ALA A 361 42.38 -15.67 -13.96
C ALA A 361 43.78 -15.04 -14.10
N THR A 362 44.74 -15.44 -13.25
CA THR A 362 46.13 -14.92 -13.27
C THR A 362 47.19 -15.98 -13.54
N SER A 363 46.90 -17.26 -13.34
CA SER A 363 47.89 -18.35 -13.48
C SER A 363 48.11 -18.85 -14.91
N GLY A 364 47.16 -18.61 -15.82
CA GLY A 364 47.15 -19.20 -17.16
C GLY A 364 46.91 -20.71 -17.18
N SER A 365 46.56 -21.32 -16.04
CA SER A 365 46.32 -22.75 -15.89
C SER A 365 44.82 -23.06 -15.83
N TYR A 366 44.38 -23.97 -16.69
CA TYR A 366 43.00 -24.45 -16.74
C TYR A 366 42.58 -25.22 -15.47
N ASN A 367 43.54 -25.69 -14.67
CA ASN A 367 43.26 -26.55 -13.52
C ASN A 367 42.71 -25.81 -12.29
N ASP A 368 42.58 -24.51 -12.38
CA ASP A 368 42.39 -23.61 -11.26
C ASP A 368 40.90 -23.24 -11.10
N LEU A 369 40.06 -23.70 -12.01
CA LEU A 369 38.60 -23.67 -11.92
C LEU A 369 38.13 -24.78 -10.96
N SER A 370 37.55 -24.41 -9.82
CA SER A 370 36.65 -25.30 -9.09
C SER A 370 35.39 -25.51 -9.93
N ASP A 371 34.94 -26.76 -10.10
CA ASP A 371 33.82 -27.19 -10.96
C ASP A 371 34.08 -27.29 -12.47
N LYS A 372 35.35 -27.35 -12.91
CA LYS A 372 35.64 -27.71 -14.30
C LYS A 372 35.19 -29.15 -14.61
N PRO A 373 34.70 -29.44 -15.84
CA PRO A 373 34.37 -30.79 -16.26
C PRO A 373 35.56 -31.75 -16.06
N SER A 374 35.47 -32.61 -15.06
CA SER A 374 36.42 -33.70 -14.82
C SER A 374 36.07 -34.86 -15.75
N GLY A 375 36.53 -34.79 -16.99
CA GLY A 375 36.20 -35.78 -18.02
C GLY A 375 36.94 -35.62 -19.34
N LEU A 376 37.56 -34.46 -19.57
CA LEU A 376 38.59 -34.30 -20.60
C LEU A 376 39.95 -34.73 -20.02
N SER A 377 40.05 -35.95 -19.48
CA SER A 377 41.36 -36.57 -19.37
C SER A 377 41.78 -36.87 -20.80
N SER A 378 42.91 -36.30 -21.25
CA SER A 378 43.67 -36.81 -22.38
C SER A 378 43.59 -38.34 -22.34
N PRO A 379 43.27 -39.03 -23.45
CA PRO A 379 43.14 -40.49 -23.47
C PRO A 379 44.35 -41.10 -22.75
N SER A 380 44.15 -42.21 -22.03
CA SER A 380 45.10 -42.90 -21.13
C SER A 380 46.37 -43.39 -21.84
N VAL A 381 47.15 -42.46 -22.37
CA VAL A 381 48.41 -42.68 -23.08
C VAL A 381 49.49 -42.20 -22.13
N PHE A 382 50.53 -43.00 -21.94
CA PHE A 382 51.69 -42.62 -21.13
C PHE A 382 52.25 -41.29 -21.66
N THR A 383 52.62 -40.41 -20.73
CA THR A 383 53.18 -39.10 -21.00
C THR A 383 54.67 -39.08 -20.64
N PRO A 384 55.45 -38.08 -21.10
CA PRO A 384 56.85 -37.94 -20.68
C PRO A 384 57.03 -37.98 -19.16
N ALA A 385 56.12 -37.36 -18.43
CA ALA A 385 56.16 -37.28 -16.97
C ALA A 385 56.06 -38.67 -16.30
N ASP A 386 55.28 -39.60 -16.86
CA ASP A 386 55.16 -40.98 -16.35
C ASP A 386 56.49 -41.74 -16.43
N HIS A 387 57.40 -41.30 -17.31
CA HIS A 387 58.74 -41.85 -17.47
C HIS A 387 59.82 -41.00 -16.77
N GLY A 388 59.45 -39.98 -16.00
CA GLY A 388 60.38 -39.05 -15.36
C GLY A 388 61.08 -38.10 -16.34
N LEU A 389 60.48 -37.84 -17.50
CA LEU A 389 61.00 -36.97 -18.56
C LEU A 389 60.20 -35.67 -18.65
N LEU A 390 60.83 -34.61 -19.12
CA LEU A 390 60.19 -33.30 -19.35
C LEU A 390 59.42 -33.29 -20.67
N ALA A 391 59.97 -33.90 -21.73
CA ALA A 391 59.34 -34.01 -23.03
C ALA A 391 59.99 -35.13 -23.88
N TRP A 392 59.26 -35.60 -24.90
CA TRP A 392 59.78 -36.43 -25.99
C TRP A 392 59.21 -35.99 -27.32
N ASN A 393 59.86 -36.32 -28.43
CA ASN A 393 59.32 -36.02 -29.77
C ASN A 393 58.18 -36.96 -30.20
N PHE A 394 58.10 -38.16 -29.63
CA PHE A 394 56.99 -39.12 -29.74
C PHE A 394 57.10 -40.20 -28.65
N ASP A 395 55.99 -40.92 -28.39
CA ASP A 395 55.93 -41.99 -27.40
C ASP A 395 56.93 -43.13 -27.76
N PRO A 396 57.81 -43.55 -26.82
CA PRO A 396 58.80 -44.60 -27.08
C PRO A 396 58.21 -45.94 -27.55
N ILE A 397 56.93 -46.25 -27.30
CA ILE A 397 56.28 -47.46 -27.82
C ILE A 397 56.23 -47.50 -29.35
N MET A 398 56.29 -46.34 -30.01
CA MET A 398 56.24 -46.20 -31.47
C MET A 398 57.60 -46.43 -32.14
N THR A 399 58.64 -46.77 -31.38
CA THR A 399 59.97 -47.00 -31.93
C THR A 399 60.09 -48.35 -32.66
N THR A 400 60.89 -48.42 -33.71
CA THR A 400 61.08 -49.62 -34.53
C THR A 400 62.54 -49.71 -35.03
N GLY A 401 63.35 -50.50 -34.32
CA GLY A 401 64.76 -50.71 -34.63
C GLY A 401 65.60 -49.41 -34.58
N GLY A 402 66.80 -49.46 -35.18
CA GLY A 402 67.69 -48.29 -35.28
C GLY A 402 68.15 -48.03 -36.70
N VAL A 403 68.68 -46.82 -36.93
CA VAL A 403 69.26 -46.42 -38.21
C VAL A 403 70.58 -45.69 -38.05
N VAL A 404 71.53 -46.04 -38.90
CA VAL A 404 72.88 -45.44 -38.91
C VAL A 404 72.77 -43.98 -39.33
N ALA A 405 73.39 -43.09 -38.56
CA ALA A 405 73.53 -41.69 -38.96
C ALA A 405 74.56 -41.57 -40.10
N VAL A 406 74.38 -40.59 -40.99
CA VAL A 406 75.42 -40.25 -41.98
C VAL A 406 76.45 -39.34 -41.31
N GLY A 407 77.74 -39.66 -41.49
CA GLY A 407 78.85 -38.92 -40.89
C GLY A 407 78.83 -37.44 -41.23
N GLY A 408 78.98 -36.57 -40.24
CA GLY A 408 79.02 -35.12 -40.40
C GLY A 408 77.69 -34.48 -40.81
N THR A 409 76.58 -35.22 -40.82
CA THR A 409 75.24 -34.66 -41.10
C THR A 409 74.52 -34.37 -39.78
N LEU A 410 74.03 -33.14 -39.61
CA LEU A 410 73.25 -32.78 -38.44
C LEU A 410 71.80 -33.24 -38.60
N TYR A 411 71.38 -34.18 -37.77
CA TYR A 411 69.97 -34.55 -37.66
C TYR A 411 69.28 -33.65 -36.64
N VAL A 412 68.10 -33.17 -37.00
CA VAL A 412 67.32 -32.19 -36.24
C VAL A 412 65.97 -32.81 -35.90
N MET A 413 65.70 -32.94 -34.61
CA MET A 413 64.45 -33.46 -34.07
C MET A 413 63.72 -32.35 -33.32
N ARG A 414 62.49 -32.06 -33.74
CA ARG A 414 61.61 -31.09 -33.07
C ARG A 414 60.92 -31.74 -31.88
N ILE A 415 60.96 -31.07 -30.73
CA ILE A 415 60.31 -31.51 -29.49
C ILE A 415 59.33 -30.42 -29.04
N GLN A 416 58.12 -30.84 -28.64
CA GLN A 416 57.13 -29.94 -28.05
C GLN A 416 57.22 -30.05 -26.53
N LEU A 417 57.43 -28.91 -25.88
CA LEU A 417 57.43 -28.75 -24.44
C LEU A 417 56.08 -28.17 -24.00
N ALA A 418 55.38 -28.89 -23.11
CA ALA A 418 54.03 -28.54 -22.68
C ALA A 418 53.99 -27.32 -21.73
N SER A 419 55.04 -27.14 -20.94
CA SER A 419 55.18 -26.07 -19.94
C SER A 419 56.63 -25.59 -19.90
N PRO A 420 56.92 -24.35 -19.45
CA PRO A 420 58.31 -23.90 -19.31
C PRO A 420 59.09 -24.84 -18.39
N ALA A 421 60.29 -25.26 -18.80
CA ALA A 421 61.10 -26.22 -18.06
C ALA A 421 62.60 -25.93 -18.17
N THR A 422 63.34 -26.36 -17.16
CA THR A 422 64.81 -26.33 -17.15
C THR A 422 65.33 -27.66 -17.64
N ILE A 423 65.84 -27.69 -18.88
CA ILE A 423 66.38 -28.90 -19.51
C ILE A 423 67.85 -29.03 -19.14
N SER A 424 68.22 -30.19 -18.60
CA SER A 424 69.60 -30.50 -18.22
C SER A 424 70.22 -31.60 -19.08
N ASN A 425 69.41 -32.50 -19.64
CA ASN A 425 69.89 -33.65 -20.38
C ASN A 425 69.13 -33.87 -21.69
N ILE A 426 69.86 -34.36 -22.70
CA ILE A 426 69.30 -34.93 -23.94
C ILE A 426 69.44 -36.44 -23.86
N LEU A 427 68.35 -37.17 -24.10
CA LEU A 427 68.30 -38.62 -24.02
C LEU A 427 68.02 -39.24 -25.39
N MET A 428 68.85 -40.21 -25.77
CA MET A 428 68.68 -41.01 -26.98
C MET A 428 69.09 -42.46 -26.73
N TYR A 429 68.45 -43.41 -27.40
CA TYR A 429 68.78 -44.82 -27.27
C TYR A 429 69.67 -45.28 -28.43
N VAL A 430 70.80 -45.92 -28.10
CA VAL A 430 71.73 -46.52 -29.07
C VAL A 430 71.41 -48.01 -29.20
N THR A 431 70.92 -48.44 -30.36
CA THR A 431 70.58 -49.85 -30.63
C THR A 431 71.80 -50.66 -31.06
N ALA A 432 72.75 -50.04 -31.76
CA ALA A 432 74.02 -50.63 -32.14
C ALA A 432 75.13 -49.61 -31.90
N ALA A 433 76.17 -50.04 -31.16
CA ALA A 433 77.30 -49.21 -30.80
C ALA A 433 78.11 -48.77 -32.04
N GLY A 434 78.59 -47.53 -32.03
CA GLY A 434 79.68 -47.14 -32.92
C GLY A 434 80.99 -47.82 -32.50
N ALA A 435 81.97 -47.91 -33.41
CA ALA A 435 83.27 -48.55 -33.12
C ALA A 435 84.48 -47.69 -33.52
N THR A 436 84.29 -46.74 -34.44
CA THR A 436 85.38 -45.91 -35.01
C THR A 436 84.97 -44.44 -35.09
N LEU A 437 84.39 -43.94 -33.99
CA LEU A 437 83.98 -42.55 -33.86
C LEU A 437 85.19 -41.65 -33.66
N THR A 438 85.25 -40.56 -34.43
CA THR A 438 86.33 -39.59 -34.26
C THR A 438 86.09 -38.78 -32.98
N ALA A 439 87.08 -38.80 -32.08
CA ALA A 439 87.03 -38.05 -30.83
C ALA A 439 86.86 -36.55 -31.10
N ASN A 440 86.09 -35.87 -30.25
CA ASN A 440 85.73 -34.46 -30.43
C ASN A 440 85.11 -34.17 -31.81
N GLN A 441 84.31 -35.11 -32.35
CA GLN A 441 83.53 -34.92 -33.57
C GLN A 441 82.10 -35.50 -33.47
N CYS A 442 81.61 -35.70 -32.24
CA CYS A 442 80.32 -36.30 -31.93
C CYS A 442 79.62 -35.50 -30.83
N TRP A 443 78.47 -34.88 -31.12
CA TRP A 443 77.75 -34.05 -30.16
C TRP A 443 76.24 -34.14 -30.33
N ALA A 444 75.54 -33.84 -29.23
CA ALA A 444 74.15 -33.45 -29.22
C ALA A 444 74.02 -32.02 -28.68
N GLY A 445 72.98 -31.29 -29.08
CA GLY A 445 72.74 -29.95 -28.55
C GLY A 445 71.29 -29.54 -28.67
N LEU A 446 70.94 -28.61 -27.79
CA LEU A 446 69.61 -28.05 -27.66
C LEU A 446 69.58 -26.69 -28.36
N TYR A 447 68.54 -26.46 -29.14
CA TYR A 447 68.30 -25.23 -29.87
C TYR A 447 66.92 -24.68 -29.52
N ASP A 448 66.79 -23.36 -29.54
CA ASP A 448 65.52 -22.67 -29.33
C ASP A 448 64.56 -22.85 -30.53
N SER A 449 63.35 -22.30 -30.42
CA SER A 449 62.33 -22.36 -31.48
C SER A 449 62.77 -21.67 -32.79
N ALA A 450 63.66 -20.68 -32.72
CA ALA A 450 64.23 -19.99 -33.88
C ALA A 450 65.40 -20.78 -34.51
N GLY A 451 65.91 -21.80 -33.82
CA GLY A 451 67.01 -22.64 -34.25
C GLY A 451 68.39 -22.11 -33.86
N ASN A 452 68.50 -21.24 -32.85
CA ASN A 452 69.78 -20.84 -32.25
C ASN A 452 70.22 -21.86 -31.22
N LEU A 453 71.52 -22.17 -31.16
CA LEU A 453 72.08 -23.10 -30.20
C LEU A 453 72.03 -22.50 -28.80
N LEU A 454 71.36 -23.20 -27.87
CA LEU A 454 71.28 -22.83 -26.46
C LEU A 454 72.43 -23.45 -25.66
N SER A 455 72.64 -24.76 -25.82
CA SER A 455 73.67 -25.50 -25.11
C SER A 455 74.02 -26.78 -25.85
N ALA A 456 75.27 -27.21 -25.73
CA ALA A 456 75.79 -28.45 -26.31
C ALA A 456 76.17 -29.43 -25.20
N THR A 457 76.15 -30.72 -25.52
CA THR A 457 76.71 -31.75 -24.65
C THR A 457 78.24 -31.75 -24.72
N ALA A 458 78.89 -32.43 -23.79
CA ALA A 458 80.27 -32.86 -23.98
C ALA A 458 80.39 -33.78 -25.23
N GLN A 459 81.63 -34.05 -25.68
CA GLN A 459 81.87 -34.99 -26.78
C GLN A 459 81.33 -36.39 -26.46
N GLN A 460 80.68 -37.03 -27.44
CA GLN A 460 79.92 -38.27 -27.25
C GLN A 460 80.58 -39.51 -27.87
N ALA A 461 81.80 -39.39 -28.42
CA ALA A 461 82.45 -40.49 -29.15
C ALA A 461 82.65 -41.74 -28.27
N THR A 462 83.02 -41.57 -26.99
CA THR A 462 83.11 -42.69 -26.04
C THR A 462 81.74 -43.21 -25.62
N ASN A 463 80.78 -42.30 -25.39
CA ASN A 463 79.46 -42.66 -24.86
C ASN A 463 78.64 -43.49 -25.87
N TRP A 464 78.78 -43.21 -27.16
CA TRP A 464 78.07 -43.90 -28.24
C TRP A 464 78.71 -45.23 -28.69
N GLN A 465 79.83 -45.65 -28.07
CA GLN A 465 80.45 -46.97 -28.29
C GLN A 465 79.84 -48.11 -27.46
N THR A 466 78.75 -47.83 -26.74
CA THR A 466 77.98 -48.84 -26.00
C THR A 466 76.51 -48.71 -26.36
N THR A 467 75.76 -49.82 -26.31
CA THR A 467 74.30 -49.81 -26.52
C THR A 467 73.57 -49.30 -25.29
N GLY A 468 72.26 -49.04 -25.43
CA GLY A 468 71.38 -48.60 -24.34
C GLY A 468 71.03 -47.11 -24.37
N LEU A 469 70.25 -46.67 -23.38
CA LEU A 469 69.85 -45.28 -23.23
C LEU A 469 71.05 -44.41 -22.83
N LYS A 470 71.29 -43.34 -23.58
CA LYS A 470 72.37 -42.37 -23.35
C LYS A 470 71.76 -41.08 -22.83
N THR A 471 72.03 -40.78 -21.57
CA THR A 471 71.71 -39.49 -20.94
C THR A 471 72.90 -38.57 -21.12
N MET A 472 72.76 -37.59 -22.02
CA MET A 472 73.83 -36.69 -22.40
C MET A 472 73.60 -35.32 -21.75
N ALA A 473 74.39 -35.02 -20.73
CA ALA A 473 74.29 -33.75 -20.00
C ALA A 473 74.67 -32.56 -20.90
N LEU A 474 73.86 -31.51 -20.84
CA LEU A 474 74.18 -30.21 -21.42
C LEU A 474 75.27 -29.53 -20.57
N ALA A 475 76.13 -28.73 -21.22
CA ALA A 475 77.20 -28.00 -20.53
C ALA A 475 76.66 -27.06 -19.42
N ALA A 476 75.45 -26.54 -19.61
CA ALA A 476 74.68 -25.81 -18.62
C ALA A 476 73.18 -26.10 -18.79
N PRO A 477 72.41 -26.28 -17.70
CA PRO A 477 70.95 -26.37 -17.76
C PRO A 477 70.34 -25.14 -18.44
N GLN A 478 69.35 -25.35 -19.30
CA GLN A 478 68.73 -24.29 -20.08
C GLN A 478 67.26 -24.13 -19.69
N SER A 479 66.86 -22.92 -19.32
CA SER A 479 65.44 -22.60 -19.14
C SER A 479 64.82 -22.35 -20.51
N VAL A 480 63.86 -23.19 -20.89
CA VAL A 480 63.19 -23.13 -22.19
C VAL A 480 61.70 -22.87 -21.96
N PRO A 481 61.11 -21.88 -22.64
CA PRO A 481 59.68 -21.59 -22.53
C PRO A 481 58.84 -22.75 -23.10
N ALA A 482 57.57 -22.82 -22.69
CA ALA A 482 56.60 -23.72 -23.32
C ALA A 482 56.54 -23.44 -24.83
N GLY A 483 56.42 -24.49 -25.64
CA GLY A 483 56.48 -24.37 -27.09
C GLY A 483 57.41 -25.40 -27.72
N THR A 484 58.00 -25.04 -28.86
CA THR A 484 58.88 -25.92 -29.61
C THR A 484 60.34 -25.63 -29.30
N CYS A 485 61.14 -26.68 -29.15
CA CYS A 485 62.60 -26.61 -29.23
C CYS A 485 63.11 -27.69 -30.19
N TYR A 486 64.41 -27.65 -30.51
CA TYR A 486 65.03 -28.63 -31.39
C TYR A 486 66.24 -29.28 -30.72
N VAL A 487 66.41 -30.58 -30.96
CA VAL A 487 67.66 -31.28 -30.66
C VAL A 487 68.39 -31.54 -31.96
N GLY A 488 69.64 -31.11 -32.02
CA GLY A 488 70.56 -31.39 -33.11
C GLY A 488 71.59 -32.44 -32.70
N VAL A 489 71.82 -33.47 -33.52
CA VAL A 489 72.81 -34.52 -33.26
C VAL A 489 73.61 -34.83 -34.51
N TYR A 490 74.94 -34.89 -34.37
CA TYR A 490 75.80 -35.43 -35.42
C TYR A 490 76.99 -36.17 -34.82
N GLY A 491 77.55 -37.07 -35.62
CA GLY A 491 78.82 -37.73 -35.34
C GLY A 491 79.62 -37.92 -36.62
N THR A 492 80.92 -38.14 -36.48
CA THR A 492 81.79 -38.57 -37.57
C THR A 492 82.54 -39.84 -37.18
N GLY A 493 82.91 -40.63 -38.18
CA GLY A 493 83.57 -41.93 -38.02
C GLY A 493 83.26 -42.84 -39.19
N THR A 494 83.92 -44.00 -39.25
CA THR A 494 83.64 -45.01 -40.30
C THR A 494 82.56 -46.00 -39.88
N THR A 495 82.30 -46.16 -38.58
CA THR A 495 81.26 -47.01 -37.99
C THR A 495 80.51 -46.19 -36.95
N LEU A 496 79.44 -45.54 -37.41
CA LEU A 496 78.57 -44.67 -36.61
C LEU A 496 77.53 -45.47 -35.82
N PRO A 497 77.04 -44.95 -34.68
CA PRO A 497 75.99 -45.61 -33.92
C PRO A 497 74.68 -45.66 -34.70
N GLN A 498 73.88 -46.68 -34.40
CA GLN A 498 72.47 -46.69 -34.76
C GLN A 498 71.67 -46.15 -33.59
N PHE A 499 70.91 -45.09 -33.84
CA PHE A 499 69.94 -44.58 -32.87
C PHE A 499 68.55 -45.14 -33.16
N THR A 500 67.80 -45.37 -32.10
CA THR A 500 66.39 -45.75 -32.18
C THR A 500 65.58 -44.71 -32.97
N ARG A 501 64.69 -45.18 -33.83
CA ARG A 501 63.80 -44.35 -34.66
C ARG A 501 62.36 -44.87 -34.61
N GLY A 502 61.40 -44.12 -35.17
CA GLY A 502 60.07 -44.65 -35.50
C GLY A 502 60.06 -45.52 -36.76
N SER A 503 58.89 -46.06 -37.12
CA SER A 503 58.68 -46.83 -38.36
C SER A 503 59.13 -46.09 -39.62
N ASN A 504 59.54 -46.85 -40.65
CA ASN A 504 59.98 -46.31 -41.94
C ASN A 504 58.80 -45.68 -42.70
N VAL A 505 58.66 -44.36 -42.58
CA VAL A 505 57.70 -43.54 -43.33
C VAL A 505 58.45 -42.54 -44.23
N VAL A 506 57.83 -42.17 -45.34
CA VAL A 506 58.40 -41.19 -46.28
C VAL A 506 58.60 -39.83 -45.60
N ALA A 507 59.71 -39.15 -45.92
CA ALA A 507 60.11 -37.89 -45.27
C ALA A 507 59.03 -36.79 -45.32
N ALA A 508 58.24 -36.77 -46.40
CA ALA A 508 57.11 -35.86 -46.58
C ALA A 508 55.94 -36.15 -45.62
N ALA A 509 55.69 -37.42 -45.26
CA ALA A 509 54.62 -37.80 -44.34
C ALA A 509 54.96 -37.43 -42.88
N LEU A 510 56.21 -37.63 -42.47
CA LEU A 510 56.73 -37.20 -41.17
C LEU A 510 56.60 -35.68 -40.96
N ASN A 511 56.62 -34.94 -42.06
CA ASN A 511 56.57 -33.49 -42.10
C ASN A 511 55.33 -32.97 -42.84
N ALA A 512 54.23 -33.73 -42.80
CA ALA A 512 53.02 -33.39 -43.54
C ALA A 512 52.56 -31.96 -43.21
N ASN A 513 52.35 -31.17 -44.26
CA ASN A 513 51.95 -29.76 -44.18
C ASN A 513 52.94 -28.83 -43.45
N LEU A 514 54.18 -29.27 -43.22
CA LEU A 514 55.25 -28.41 -42.71
C LEU A 514 56.17 -27.99 -43.85
N THR A 515 56.73 -26.79 -43.73
CA THR A 515 57.76 -26.24 -44.64
C THR A 515 59.01 -25.89 -43.84
N SER A 516 60.16 -25.76 -44.51
CA SER A 516 61.39 -25.28 -43.85
C SER A 516 61.16 -23.87 -43.28
N PRO A 517 61.60 -23.58 -42.03
CA PRO A 517 62.41 -24.41 -41.14
C PRO A 517 61.58 -25.28 -40.16
N ALA A 518 60.26 -25.27 -40.22
CA ALA A 518 59.38 -25.86 -39.21
C ALA A 518 59.29 -27.40 -39.20
N TYR A 519 60.11 -28.13 -39.96
CA TYR A 519 60.07 -29.60 -40.00
C TYR A 519 60.20 -30.26 -38.62
N ARG A 520 59.49 -31.39 -38.41
CA ARG A 520 59.60 -32.24 -37.21
C ARG A 520 60.88 -33.06 -37.21
N TRP A 521 61.22 -33.62 -38.36
CA TRP A 521 62.46 -34.36 -38.57
C TRP A 521 63.13 -33.84 -39.83
N ALA A 522 64.34 -33.35 -39.66
CA ALA A 522 65.12 -32.79 -40.75
C ALA A 522 66.60 -33.15 -40.62
N THR A 523 67.32 -32.96 -41.70
CA THR A 523 68.75 -32.73 -41.65
C THR A 523 69.04 -31.25 -41.88
N ALA A 524 70.11 -30.77 -41.30
CA ALA A 524 70.73 -29.49 -41.59
C ALA A 524 72.23 -29.73 -41.72
N ASN A 525 72.99 -28.74 -42.20
CA ASN A 525 74.46 -28.68 -42.15
C ASN A 525 75.18 -30.04 -42.39
N THR A 526 75.72 -30.24 -43.59
CA THR A 526 76.50 -31.44 -43.94
C THR A 526 78.01 -31.17 -43.84
N GLY A 527 78.80 -32.21 -43.59
CA GLY A 527 80.26 -32.11 -43.51
C GLY A 527 80.81 -31.52 -42.21
N LEU A 528 80.04 -31.56 -41.11
CA LEU A 528 80.47 -31.08 -39.81
C LEU A 528 81.60 -31.93 -39.21
N THR A 529 82.62 -31.29 -38.64
CA THR A 529 83.83 -31.95 -38.11
C THR A 529 84.39 -31.35 -36.81
N THR A 530 83.78 -30.31 -36.23
CA THR A 530 84.44 -29.53 -35.13
C THR A 530 83.52 -29.09 -34.00
N ALA A 531 82.30 -28.65 -34.29
CA ALA A 531 81.32 -28.24 -33.28
C ALA A 531 79.90 -28.29 -33.84
N LEU A 532 78.91 -28.12 -32.96
CA LEU A 532 77.54 -27.83 -33.40
C LEU A 532 77.46 -26.42 -33.98
N PRO A 533 76.72 -26.21 -35.08
CA PRO A 533 76.55 -24.88 -35.64
C PRO A 533 75.77 -23.98 -34.67
N SER A 534 76.08 -22.68 -34.65
CA SER A 534 75.38 -21.71 -33.80
C SER A 534 73.91 -21.53 -34.17
N THR A 535 73.54 -21.84 -35.42
CA THR A 535 72.16 -21.88 -35.89
C THR A 535 71.91 -23.09 -36.78
N LEU A 536 70.67 -23.59 -36.79
CA LEU A 536 70.28 -24.73 -37.62
C LEU A 536 70.14 -24.39 -39.12
N GLY A 537 70.06 -23.11 -39.49
CA GLY A 537 69.97 -22.68 -40.89
C GLY A 537 68.83 -23.34 -41.68
N SER A 538 69.05 -23.57 -42.98
CA SER A 538 68.10 -24.27 -43.85
C SER A 538 68.04 -25.76 -43.53
N ARG A 539 66.82 -26.31 -43.52
CA ARG A 539 66.53 -27.69 -43.13
C ARG A 539 65.95 -28.46 -44.31
N ALA A 540 66.40 -29.69 -44.52
CA ALA A 540 65.87 -30.62 -45.50
C ALA A 540 65.11 -31.74 -44.79
N GLN A 541 64.00 -32.22 -45.36
CA GLN A 541 63.24 -33.32 -44.78
C GLN A 541 64.07 -34.61 -44.76
N THR A 542 63.92 -35.42 -43.71
CA THR A 542 64.55 -36.74 -43.62
C THR A 542 63.53 -37.81 -43.22
N SER A 543 63.75 -39.05 -43.67
CA SER A 543 63.02 -40.24 -43.22
C SER A 543 63.55 -40.80 -41.90
N ASN A 544 64.68 -40.30 -41.40
CA ASN A 544 65.28 -40.78 -40.15
C ASN A 544 64.60 -40.10 -38.94
N SER A 545 63.52 -40.71 -38.46
CA SER A 545 62.71 -40.24 -37.34
C SER A 545 63.29 -40.63 -35.97
N TYR A 546 64.50 -40.17 -35.66
CA TYR A 546 65.16 -40.52 -34.39
C TYR A 546 64.31 -40.15 -33.16
N TRP A 547 64.25 -41.06 -32.19
CA TRP A 547 63.61 -40.81 -30.91
C TRP A 547 64.54 -40.00 -30.01
N VAL A 548 64.00 -38.98 -29.36
CA VAL A 548 64.73 -38.15 -28.40
C VAL A 548 63.81 -37.68 -27.29
N ALA A 549 64.36 -37.62 -26.08
CA ALA A 549 63.69 -37.06 -24.91
C ALA A 549 64.59 -36.07 -24.16
N LEU A 550 63.96 -35.28 -23.29
CA LEU A 550 64.58 -34.24 -22.49
C LEU A 550 64.27 -34.49 -21.01
N SER A 551 65.24 -34.23 -20.13
CA SER A 551 65.07 -34.32 -18.68
C SER A 551 65.80 -33.21 -17.93
#